data_AF-A0A522B6L5-F1
#
_entry.id   AF-A0A522B6L5-F1
#
_cell.length_a   1.000
_cell.length_b   1.000
_cell.length_c   1.000
_cell.angle_alpha   90.00
_cell.angle_beta   90.00
_cell.angle_gamma   90.00
#
_symmetry.space_group_name_H-M   'P 1'
#
loop_
_entity.id
_entity.type
_entity.pdbx_description
1 polymer ?
#
loop_
_entity_poly.entity_id
_entity_poly.type
_entity_poly.pdbx_seq_one_letter_code
_entity_poly.pdbx_strand_id
1 'polypeptide(L)'
;MTFLGTLVLVAGVILGLAGAGTWALVQTSLADERITVSEDAERFGGQLVNGPLTAYYQADIIEKHALEGSGGKTYSELDREDPARASVMNGSFLRASLFTSVVSFGVAAMAMGLGVIFVLVGFALRSIGKTPSTV
;
A
#
# COMPACT_ATOMS: atom_id res chain seq x y z
N MET A 1 21.34 -2.43 -30.43
CA MET A 1 21.10 -2.52 -28.97
C MET A 1 20.82 -1.18 -28.27
N THR A 2 21.46 -0.06 -28.64
CA THR A 2 21.37 1.21 -27.89
C THR A 2 19.99 1.89 -27.89
N PHE A 3 19.24 1.80 -28.99
CA PHE A 3 17.86 2.31 -29.07
C PHE A 3 16.92 1.58 -28.10
N LEU A 4 16.92 0.23 -28.16
CA LEU A 4 16.14 -0.61 -27.25
C LEU A 4 16.50 -0.38 -25.78
N GLY A 5 17.79 -0.30 -25.45
CA GLY A 5 18.23 0.01 -24.09
C GLY A 5 17.76 1.38 -23.59
N THR A 6 17.67 2.37 -24.47
CA THR A 6 17.15 3.71 -24.13
C THR A 6 15.65 3.67 -23.88
N LEU A 7 14.87 2.93 -24.68
CA LEU A 7 13.43 2.75 -24.45
C LEU A 7 13.14 2.08 -23.11
N VAL A 8 13.85 0.98 -22.80
CA VAL A 8 13.68 0.25 -21.54
C VAL A 8 14.05 1.13 -20.34
N LEU A 9 15.12 1.90 -20.45
CA LEU A 9 15.53 2.84 -19.40
C LEU A 9 14.44 3.90 -19.16
N VAL A 10 13.93 4.52 -20.22
CA VAL A 10 12.87 5.55 -20.11
C VAL A 10 11.60 4.95 -19.50
N ALA A 11 11.20 3.75 -19.93
CA ALA A 11 10.05 3.04 -19.36
C ALA A 11 10.24 2.79 -17.85
N GLY A 12 11.44 2.38 -17.43
CA GLY A 12 11.78 2.19 -16.02
C GLY A 12 11.69 3.49 -15.20
N VAL A 13 12.21 4.60 -15.74
CA VAL A 13 12.10 5.92 -15.08
C VAL A 13 10.64 6.32 -14.92
N ILE A 14 9.84 6.22 -15.99
CA ILE A 14 8.41 6.57 -15.94
C ILE A 14 7.69 5.72 -14.90
N LEU A 15 7.92 4.40 -14.89
CA LEU A 15 7.28 3.49 -13.94
C LEU A 15 7.68 3.79 -12.50
N GLY A 16 8.97 4.09 -12.27
CA GLY A 16 9.49 4.48 -10.96
C GLY A 16 8.85 5.76 -10.44
N LEU A 17 8.79 6.81 -11.28
CA LEU A 17 8.17 8.08 -10.91
C LEU A 17 6.65 7.95 -10.72
N ALA A 18 5.98 7.16 -11.56
CA ALA A 18 4.55 6.89 -11.41
C ALA A 18 4.26 6.19 -10.08
N GLY A 19 5.03 5.14 -9.74
CA GLY A 19 4.90 4.45 -8.46
C GLY A 19 5.13 5.38 -7.26
N ALA A 20 6.16 6.22 -7.30
CA ALA A 20 6.43 7.21 -6.25
C ALA A 20 5.30 8.24 -6.13
N GLY A 21 4.76 8.72 -7.26
CA GLY A 21 3.62 9.62 -7.30
C GLY A 21 2.36 8.98 -6.69
N THR A 22 2.04 7.74 -7.06
CA THR A 22 0.91 7.01 -6.48
C THR A 22 1.09 6.81 -4.97
N TRP A 23 2.29 6.45 -4.51
CA TRP A 23 2.56 6.33 -3.07
C TRP A 23 2.29 7.64 -2.33
N ALA A 24 2.81 8.75 -2.85
CA ALA A 24 2.61 10.08 -2.26
C ALA A 24 1.12 10.46 -2.22
N LEU A 25 0.38 10.22 -3.30
CA LEU A 25 -1.06 10.49 -3.37
C LEU A 25 -1.85 9.71 -2.31
N VAL A 26 -1.60 8.40 -2.16
CA VAL A 26 -2.26 7.57 -1.15
C VAL A 26 -1.91 8.06 0.26
N GLN A 27 -0.64 8.38 0.49
CA GLN A 27 -0.19 8.93 1.78
C GLN A 27 -0.87 10.25 2.13
N THR A 28 -1.01 11.17 1.16
CA THR A 28 -1.71 12.44 1.38
C THR A 28 -3.19 12.21 1.66
N SER A 29 -3.86 11.34 0.89
CA SER A 29 -5.28 11.05 1.12
C SER A 29 -5.54 10.44 2.50
N LEU A 30 -4.66 9.54 2.98
CA LEU A 30 -4.78 9.00 4.33
C LEU A 30 -4.52 10.05 5.42
N ALA A 31 -3.49 10.88 5.24
CA ALA A 31 -3.16 11.92 6.20
C ALA A 31 -4.28 12.97 6.35
N ASP A 32 -4.97 13.29 5.26
CA ASP A 32 -6.08 14.25 5.23
C ASP A 32 -7.31 13.77 6.00
N GLU A 33 -7.51 12.45 6.13
CA GLU A 33 -8.60 11.87 6.95
C GLU A 33 -8.35 12.01 8.46
N ARG A 34 -7.12 12.40 8.87
CA ARG A 34 -6.73 12.64 10.27
C ARG A 34 -7.06 11.49 11.24
N ILE A 35 -7.13 10.27 10.72
CA ILE A 35 -7.32 9.06 11.51
C ILE A 35 -6.04 8.81 12.30
N THR A 36 -6.15 8.53 13.60
CA THR A 36 -5.04 8.11 14.44
C THR A 36 -5.18 6.65 14.79
N VAL A 37 -4.04 5.96 14.88
CA VAL A 37 -4.01 4.58 15.36
C VAL A 37 -4.44 4.58 16.82
N SER A 38 -5.36 3.69 17.20
CA SER A 38 -5.83 3.58 18.59
C SER A 38 -4.66 3.41 19.56
N GLU A 39 -4.74 4.06 20.73
CA GLU A 39 -3.64 4.08 21.72
C GLU A 39 -3.29 2.69 22.27
N ASP A 40 -4.26 1.78 22.28
CA ASP A 40 -4.14 0.39 22.73
C ASP A 40 -3.78 -0.60 21.61
N ALA A 41 -3.46 -0.10 20.41
CA ALA A 41 -2.91 -0.92 19.34
C ALA A 41 -1.53 -1.49 19.73
N GLU A 42 -1.19 -2.67 19.20
CA GLU A 42 0.10 -3.33 19.47
C GLU A 42 1.30 -2.43 19.11
N ARG A 43 1.17 -1.67 18.01
CA ARG A 43 2.20 -0.73 17.53
C ARG A 43 1.56 0.53 16.96
N PHE A 44 2.34 1.61 16.95
CA PHE A 44 1.99 2.91 16.37
C PHE A 44 0.80 3.63 17.02
N GLY A 45 0.36 3.22 18.21
CA GLY A 45 -0.71 3.90 18.94
C GLY A 45 -0.46 5.40 19.08
N GLY A 46 -1.51 6.20 18.82
CA GLY A 46 -1.46 7.66 18.80
C GLY A 46 -0.81 8.28 17.56
N GLN A 47 -0.24 7.49 16.65
CA GLN A 47 0.33 8.00 15.40
C GLN A 47 -0.76 8.20 14.33
N LEU A 48 -0.51 9.13 13.42
CA LEU A 48 -1.38 9.38 12.27
C LEU A 48 -1.35 8.19 11.30
N VAL A 49 -2.50 7.78 10.81
CA VAL A 49 -2.62 6.79 9.73
C VAL A 49 -2.23 7.47 8.41
N ASN A 50 -0.96 7.36 8.02
CA ASN A 50 -0.42 7.97 6.80
C ASN A 50 0.53 7.05 6.01
N GLY A 51 0.59 5.78 6.40
CA GLY A 51 1.44 4.79 5.76
C GLY A 51 0.85 3.38 5.85
N PRO A 52 1.48 2.41 5.17
CA PRO A 52 0.97 1.05 5.10
C PRO A 52 0.92 0.37 6.48
N LEU A 53 1.95 0.56 7.31
CA LEU A 53 2.00 -0.07 8.64
C LEU A 53 0.99 0.54 9.61
N THR A 54 0.86 1.86 9.64
CA THR A 54 -0.13 2.53 10.49
C THR A 54 -1.56 2.18 10.08
N ALA A 55 -1.84 2.07 8.78
CA ALA A 55 -3.15 1.64 8.27
C ALA A 55 -3.45 0.19 8.62
N TYR A 56 -2.46 -0.70 8.50
CA TYR A 56 -2.57 -2.10 8.92
C TYR A 56 -2.89 -2.20 10.41
N TYR A 57 -2.12 -1.52 11.26
CA TYR A 57 -2.30 -1.57 12.71
C TYR A 57 -3.62 -0.95 13.18
N GLN A 58 -4.10 0.08 12.50
CA GLN A 58 -5.44 0.61 12.76
C GLN A 58 -6.53 -0.37 12.33
N ALA A 59 -6.37 -1.07 11.21
CA ALA A 59 -7.34 -2.09 10.79
C ALA A 59 -7.37 -3.29 11.76
N ASP A 60 -6.21 -3.70 12.26
CA ASP A 60 -6.08 -4.79 13.22
C ASP A 60 -6.75 -4.46 14.56
N ILE A 61 -6.50 -3.29 15.13
CA ILE A 61 -7.13 -2.91 16.41
C ILE A 61 -8.66 -2.73 16.29
N ILE A 62 -9.15 -2.25 15.14
CA ILE A 62 -10.60 -2.20 14.85
C ILE A 62 -11.21 -3.62 14.87
N GLU A 63 -10.52 -4.62 14.35
CA GLU A 63 -10.99 -6.01 14.42
C GLU A 63 -11.12 -6.47 15.86
N LYS A 64 -10.08 -6.22 16.66
CA LYS A 64 -10.05 -6.60 18.06
C LYS A 64 -11.22 -5.98 18.83
N HIS A 65 -11.44 -4.66 18.69
CA HIS A 65 -12.57 -3.98 19.34
C HIS A 65 -13.94 -4.48 18.85
N ALA A 66 -14.05 -4.77 17.55
CA ALA A 66 -15.28 -5.31 16.98
C ALA A 66 -15.60 -6.71 17.55
N LEU A 67 -14.60 -7.59 17.66
CA LEU A 67 -14.76 -8.92 18.24
C LEU A 67 -15.01 -8.86 19.75
N GLU A 68 -14.32 -7.99 20.48
CA GLU A 68 -14.58 -7.80 21.91
C GLU A 68 -16.03 -7.32 22.16
N GLY A 69 -16.51 -6.38 21.35
CA GLY A 69 -17.88 -5.87 21.42
C GLY A 69 -18.97 -6.87 21.00
N SER A 70 -18.62 -7.93 20.27
CA SER A 70 -19.55 -8.96 19.78
C SER A 70 -19.44 -10.30 20.50
N GLY A 71 -18.59 -10.39 21.53
CA GLY A 71 -18.31 -11.66 22.23
C GLY A 71 -17.54 -12.67 21.39
N GLY A 72 -16.67 -12.20 20.50
CA GLY A 72 -15.83 -13.00 19.61
C GLY A 72 -16.49 -13.40 18.29
N LYS A 73 -17.69 -12.88 18.00
CA LYS A 73 -18.47 -13.23 16.81
C LYS A 73 -18.19 -12.28 15.65
N THR A 74 -18.00 -12.84 14.45
CA THR A 74 -17.96 -12.09 13.21
C THR A 74 -19.36 -11.63 12.78
N TYR A 75 -19.44 -10.71 11.81
CA TYR A 75 -20.72 -10.18 11.32
C TYR A 75 -21.71 -11.28 10.89
N SER A 76 -21.22 -12.36 10.28
CA SER A 76 -22.05 -13.49 9.82
C SER A 76 -22.57 -14.37 10.96
N GLU A 77 -21.95 -14.32 12.13
CA GLU A 77 -22.32 -15.14 13.29
C GLU A 77 -23.29 -14.42 14.23
N LEU A 78 -23.56 -13.14 13.98
CA LEU A 78 -24.49 -12.33 14.76
C LEU A 78 -25.92 -12.48 14.24
N ASP A 79 -26.86 -12.60 15.18
CA ASP A 79 -28.28 -12.58 14.89
C ASP A 79 -28.68 -11.25 14.25
N ARG A 80 -29.73 -11.30 13.41
CA ARG A 80 -30.15 -10.14 12.62
C ARG A 80 -30.46 -8.90 13.48
N GLU A 81 -30.98 -9.14 14.68
CA GLU A 81 -31.45 -8.15 15.65
C GLU A 81 -30.39 -7.83 16.73
N ASP A 82 -29.18 -8.42 16.64
CA ASP A 82 -28.12 -8.20 17.60
C ASP A 82 -27.65 -6.72 17.57
N PRO A 83 -27.63 -6.02 18.71
CA PRO A 83 -27.24 -4.61 18.76
C PRO A 83 -25.78 -4.36 18.32
N ALA A 84 -24.89 -5.33 18.45
CA ALA A 84 -23.48 -5.21 18.02
C ALA A 84 -23.31 -5.34 16.50
N ARG A 85 -24.32 -5.88 15.79
CA ARG A 85 -24.21 -6.21 14.36
C ARG A 85 -23.88 -5.01 13.48
N ALA A 86 -24.46 -3.85 13.78
CA ALA A 86 -24.15 -2.61 13.05
C ALA A 86 -22.70 -2.15 13.28
N SER A 87 -22.19 -2.27 14.51
CA SER A 87 -20.81 -1.89 14.87
C SER A 87 -19.79 -2.80 14.19
N VAL A 88 -19.98 -4.12 14.26
CA VAL A 88 -19.10 -5.11 13.60
C VAL A 88 -19.08 -4.93 12.09
N MET A 89 -20.22 -4.62 11.49
CA MET A 89 -20.32 -4.30 10.07
C MET A 89 -19.49 -3.06 9.71
N ASN A 90 -19.65 -1.98 10.47
CA ASN A 90 -18.90 -0.75 10.25
C ASN A 90 -17.39 -0.96 10.43
N GLY A 91 -16.99 -1.71 11.46
CA GLY A 91 -15.60 -2.11 11.68
C GLY A 91 -15.04 -2.89 10.48
N SER A 92 -15.80 -3.85 9.95
CA SER A 92 -15.39 -4.62 8.76
C SER A 92 -15.20 -3.74 7.53
N PHE A 93 -16.07 -2.73 7.33
CA PHE A 93 -15.93 -1.77 6.23
C PHE A 93 -14.70 -0.88 6.38
N LEU A 94 -14.46 -0.33 7.57
CA LEU A 94 -13.27 0.50 7.85
C LEU A 94 -11.98 -0.31 7.68
N ARG A 95 -11.98 -1.57 8.09
CA ARG A 95 -10.85 -2.47 7.86
C ARG A 95 -10.60 -2.71 6.38
N ALA A 96 -11.65 -3.00 5.62
CA ALA A 96 -11.54 -3.24 4.18
C ALA A 96 -10.99 -2.00 3.45
N SER A 97 -11.43 -0.80 3.81
CA SER A 97 -10.90 0.44 3.22
C SER A 97 -9.44 0.66 3.60
N LEU A 98 -9.06 0.48 4.87
CA LEU A 98 -7.66 0.59 5.32
C LEU A 98 -6.74 -0.44 4.63
N PHE A 99 -7.17 -1.69 4.50
CA PHE A 99 -6.41 -2.71 3.77
C PHE A 99 -6.31 -2.39 2.28
N THR A 100 -7.34 -1.80 1.67
CA THR A 100 -7.26 -1.33 0.28
C THR A 100 -6.17 -0.27 0.12
N SER A 101 -5.99 0.62 1.11
CA SER A 101 -4.88 1.57 1.14
C SER A 101 -3.52 0.87 1.32
N VAL A 102 -3.42 -0.14 2.21
CA VAL A 102 -2.19 -0.95 2.37
C VAL A 102 -1.79 -1.62 1.06
N VAL A 103 -2.74 -2.22 0.35
CA VAL A 103 -2.50 -2.84 -0.96
C VAL A 103 -2.06 -1.81 -1.98
N SER A 104 -2.66 -0.61 -1.97
CA SER A 104 -2.30 0.48 -2.88
C SER A 104 -0.85 0.94 -2.68
N PHE A 105 -0.38 1.05 -1.43
CA PHE A 105 1.05 1.26 -1.13
C PHE A 105 1.91 0.11 -1.64
N GLY A 106 1.49 -1.14 -1.43
CA GLY A 106 2.21 -2.32 -1.92
C GLY A 106 2.38 -2.31 -3.44
N VAL A 107 1.32 -1.99 -4.19
CA VAL A 107 1.35 -1.88 -5.65
C VAL A 107 2.24 -0.72 -6.10
N ALA A 108 2.18 0.44 -5.42
CA ALA A 108 3.04 1.58 -5.70
C ALA A 108 4.53 1.24 -5.49
N ALA A 109 4.86 0.55 -4.40
CA ALA A 109 6.22 0.05 -4.15
C ALA A 109 6.68 -0.97 -5.19
N MET A 110 5.80 -1.88 -5.61
CA MET A 110 6.11 -2.83 -6.67
C MET A 110 6.43 -2.10 -7.99
N ALA A 111 5.63 -1.10 -8.38
CA ALA A 111 5.89 -0.30 -9.56
C ALA A 111 7.24 0.43 -9.47
N MET A 112 7.56 1.02 -8.31
CA MET A 112 8.87 1.61 -8.05
C MET A 112 10.01 0.59 -8.22
N GLY A 113 9.88 -0.59 -7.60
CA GLY A 113 10.89 -1.65 -7.68
C GLY A 113 11.11 -2.15 -9.11
N LEU A 114 10.03 -2.37 -9.87
CA LEU A 114 10.12 -2.73 -11.28
C LEU A 114 10.76 -1.61 -12.12
N GLY A 115 10.44 -0.35 -11.82
CA GLY A 115 11.05 0.80 -12.45
C GLY A 115 12.57 0.81 -12.30
N VAL A 116 13.06 0.57 -11.07
CA VAL A 116 14.50 0.44 -10.78
C VAL A 116 15.13 -0.70 -11.58
N ILE A 117 14.50 -1.87 -11.62
CA ILE A 117 15.00 -3.02 -12.40
C ILE A 117 15.12 -2.66 -13.89
N PHE A 118 14.11 -1.99 -14.45
CA PHE A 118 14.13 -1.59 -15.86
C PHE A 118 15.18 -0.53 -16.17
N VAL A 119 15.42 0.40 -15.24
CA VAL A 119 16.54 1.36 -15.37
C VAL A 119 17.88 0.63 -15.42
N LEU A 120 18.10 -0.34 -14.53
CA LEU A 120 19.33 -1.13 -14.49
C LEU A 120 19.52 -1.96 -15.78
N VAL A 121 18.47 -2.62 -16.24
CA VAL A 121 18.48 -3.40 -17.49
C VAL A 121 18.71 -2.50 -18.70
N GLY A 122 18.02 -1.38 -18.79
CA GLY A 122 18.18 -0.42 -19.89
C GLY A 122 19.60 0.16 -19.94
N PHE A 123 20.20 0.45 -18.79
CA PHE A 123 21.58 0.87 -18.67
C PHE A 123 22.56 -0.21 -19.18
N ALA A 124 22.39 -1.46 -18.76
CA ALA A 124 23.22 -2.59 -19.20
C ALA A 124 23.10 -2.85 -20.72
N LEU A 125 21.90 -2.78 -21.30
CA LEU A 125 21.71 -2.92 -22.75
C LEU A 125 22.40 -1.80 -23.53
N ARG A 126 22.41 -0.58 -22.97
CA ARG A 126 23.07 0.58 -23.59
C ARG A 126 24.60 0.49 -23.48
N SER A 127 25.16 -0.08 -22.42
CA SER A 127 26.62 -0.28 -22.30
C SER A 127 27.14 -1.30 -23.32
N ILE A 128 26.41 -2.40 -23.54
CA ILE A 128 26.78 -3.44 -24.53
C ILE A 128 26.73 -2.89 -25.96
N GLY A 129 25.74 -2.05 -26.28
CA GLY A 129 25.60 -1.47 -27.61
C GLY A 129 26.61 -0.37 -27.97
N LYS A 130 27.44 0.08 -27.02
CA LYS A 130 28.46 1.12 -27.23
C LYS A 130 29.85 0.57 -27.52
N THR A 131 30.07 -0.75 -27.46
CA THR A 131 31.35 -1.36 -27.81
C THR A 131 31.62 -1.14 -29.30
N PRO A 132 32.63 -0.34 -29.69
CA PRO A 132 33.00 -0.18 -31.09
C PRO A 132 33.48 -1.53 -31.61
N SER A 133 33.02 -1.94 -32.79
CA SER A 133 33.64 -3.03 -33.54
C SER A 133 35.05 -2.58 -33.95
N THR A 134 36.05 -2.87 -33.11
CA THR A 134 37.45 -2.86 -33.53
C THR A 134 37.67 -4.10 -34.37
N VAL A 135 37.53 -3.95 -35.69
CA VAL A 135 38.10 -4.85 -36.71
C VAL A 135 39.14 -4.03 -37.46
#